data_AF-A0A6D2JF44-F1
#
_entry.id   AF-A0A6D2JF44-F1
#
_cell.length_a   1.000
_cell.length_b   1.000
_cell.length_c   1.000
_cell.angle_alpha   90.00
_cell.angle_beta   90.00
_cell.angle_gamma   90.00
#
_symmetry.space_group_name_H-M   'P 1'
#
loop_
_entity.id
_entity.type
_entity.pdbx_description
1 polymer ?
#
loop_
_entity_poly.entity_id
_entity_poly.type
_entity_poly.pdbx_seq_one_letter_code
_entity_poly.pdbx_strand_id
1 'polypeptide(L)'
;MDLDMISANLNTIENKLLFLEEEKLAALDRLVAHRSALNPDQMQELQLTNRIRRIQRRIAVLLRTKEALIESGAARVAQAFNRDPPGPPGN
;
A
#
# COMPACT_ATOMS: atom_id res chain seq x y z
N MET A 1 20.06 9.87 -4.42
CA MET A 1 19.37 10.36 -3.21
C MET A 1 17.86 10.32 -3.37
N ASP A 2 17.27 11.00 -4.37
CA ASP A 2 15.82 11.06 -4.55
C ASP A 2 15.17 9.73 -4.95
N LEU A 3 15.80 8.95 -5.84
CA LEU A 3 15.28 7.64 -6.26
C LEU A 3 15.45 6.57 -5.17
N ASP A 4 16.50 6.65 -4.37
CA ASP A 4 16.74 5.74 -3.24
C ASP A 4 15.68 5.91 -2.16
N MET A 5 15.28 7.17 -1.89
CA MET A 5 14.20 7.49 -0.96
C MET A 5 12.84 7.00 -1.48
N ILE A 6 12.56 7.15 -2.78
CA ILE A 6 11.34 6.61 -3.40
C ILE A 6 11.32 5.08 -3.27
N SER A 7 12.44 4.40 -3.55
CA SER A 7 12.57 2.95 -3.38
C SER A 7 12.31 2.49 -1.94
N ALA A 8 12.90 3.19 -0.95
CA ALA A 8 12.68 2.89 0.47
C ALA A 8 11.22 3.10 0.90
N ASN A 9 10.57 4.16 0.40
CA ASN A 9 9.16 4.43 0.65
C ASN A 9 8.25 3.38 0.02
N LEU A 10 8.55 2.93 -1.20
CA LEU A 10 7.81 1.86 -1.87
C LEU A 10 7.93 0.54 -1.10
N ASN A 11 9.13 0.14 -0.69
CA ASN A 11 9.35 -1.05 0.13
C ASN A 11 8.57 -0.96 1.46
N THR A 12 8.57 0.20 2.11
CA THR A 12 7.78 0.43 3.32
C THR A 12 6.28 0.26 3.08
N ILE A 13 5.77 0.76 1.95
CA ILE A 13 4.35 0.61 1.59
C ILE A 13 4.02 -0.85 1.30
N GLU A 14 4.89 -1.58 0.60
CA GLU A 14 4.70 -3.00 0.28
C GLU A 14 4.65 -3.87 1.54
N ASN A 15 5.57 -3.67 2.48
CA ASN A 15 5.55 -4.38 3.76
C ASN A 15 4.27 -4.09 4.55
N LYS A 16 3.79 -2.84 4.54
CA LYS A 16 2.53 -2.47 5.19
C LYS A 16 1.31 -3.09 4.50
N LEU A 17 1.33 -3.18 3.17
CA LEU A 17 0.26 -3.82 2.39
C LEU A 17 0.19 -5.31 2.74
N LEU A 18 1.32 -6.02 2.74
CA LEU A 18 1.40 -7.43 3.11
C LEU A 18 0.82 -7.66 4.51
N PHE A 19 1.28 -6.89 5.50
CA PHE A 19 0.77 -6.99 6.87
C PHE A 19 -0.74 -6.76 6.96
N LEU A 20 -1.27 -5.76 6.26
CA LEU A 20 -2.71 -5.46 6.27
C LEU A 20 -3.53 -6.54 5.55
N GLU A 21 -2.99 -7.17 4.53
CA GLU A 21 -3.64 -8.29 3.85
C GLU A 21 -3.73 -9.52 4.75
N GLU A 22 -2.65 -9.86 5.46
CA GLU A 22 -2.67 -10.92 6.48
C GLU A 22 -3.65 -10.60 7.61
N GLU A 23 -3.67 -9.36 8.11
CA GLU A 23 -4.62 -8.91 9.13
C GLU A 23 -6.07 -9.02 8.65
N LYS A 24 -6.32 -8.67 7.38
CA LYS A 24 -7.65 -8.80 6.75
C LYS A 24 -8.08 -10.25 6.67
N LEU A 25 -7.20 -11.16 6.24
CA LEU A 25 -7.47 -12.59 6.14
C LEU A 25 -7.79 -13.17 7.52
N ALA A 26 -6.96 -12.89 8.53
CA ALA A 26 -7.22 -13.33 9.90
C ALA A 26 -8.55 -12.80 10.46
N ALA A 27 -8.94 -11.57 10.12
CA ALA A 27 -10.24 -11.02 10.52
C ALA A 27 -11.42 -11.67 9.78
N LEU A 28 -11.25 -12.03 8.50
CA LEU A 28 -12.23 -12.76 7.71
C LEU A 28 -12.44 -14.18 8.25
N ASP A 29 -11.36 -14.89 8.56
CA ASP A 29 -11.43 -16.24 9.12
C ASP A 29 -12.16 -16.25 10.46
N ARG A 30 -11.88 -15.26 11.32
CA ARG A 30 -12.61 -15.06 12.58
C ARG A 30 -14.09 -14.78 12.35
N LEU A 31 -14.43 -13.98 11.34
CA LEU A 31 -15.83 -13.69 11.01
C LEU A 31 -16.58 -14.94 10.54
N VAL A 32 -15.94 -15.77 9.72
CA VAL A 32 -16.51 -17.04 9.24
C VAL A 32 -16.70 -18.03 10.40
N ALA A 33 -15.69 -18.17 11.26
CA ALA A 33 -15.76 -19.03 12.44
C ALA A 33 -16.86 -18.57 13.41
N HIS A 34 -16.96 -17.26 13.65
CA HIS A 34 -17.97 -16.67 14.52
C HIS A 34 -19.39 -16.93 14.03
N ARG A 35 -19.64 -16.73 12.73
CA ARG A 35 -20.95 -17.01 12.11
C ARG A 35 -21.35 -18.48 12.15
N SER A 36 -20.38 -19.38 12.25
CA SER A 36 -20.61 -20.83 12.33
C SER A 36 -20.85 -21.31 13.77
N ALA A 37 -20.75 -20.44 14.77
CA ALA A 37 -20.97 -20.80 16.17
C ALA A 37 -22.45 -21.07 16.47
N LEU A 38 -22.73 -21.93 17.44
CA LEU A 38 -24.09 -22.27 17.90
C LEU A 38 -24.91 -21.06 18.37
N ASN A 39 -24.24 -20.03 18.90
CA ASN A 39 -24.85 -18.77 19.34
C ASN A 39 -23.94 -17.59 18.96
N PRO A 40 -24.06 -17.05 17.73
CA PRO A 40 -23.23 -15.96 17.27
C PRO A 40 -23.66 -14.63 17.91
N ASP A 41 -22.73 -13.93 18.55
CA ASP A 41 -22.95 -12.57 19.05
C ASP A 41 -22.94 -11.54 17.90
N GLN A 42 -24.08 -10.87 17.69
CA GLN A 42 -24.22 -9.84 16.65
C GLN A 42 -23.29 -8.64 16.87
N MET A 43 -22.96 -8.30 18.11
CA MET A 43 -22.08 -7.17 18.40
C MET A 43 -20.64 -7.48 17.96
N GLN A 44 -20.16 -8.69 18.27
CA GLN A 44 -18.86 -9.17 17.80
C GLN A 44 -18.79 -9.26 16.27
N GLU A 45 -19.86 -9.70 15.61
CA GLU A 45 -19.94 -9.75 14.14
C GLU A 45 -19.81 -8.34 13.51
N LEU A 46 -20.52 -7.36 14.07
CA LEU A 46 -20.44 -5.96 13.62
C LEU A 46 -19.04 -5.39 13.84
N GLN A 47 -18.38 -5.70 14.95
CA GLN A 47 -17.01 -5.28 15.21
C GLN A 47 -16.02 -5.85 14.19
N LEU A 48 -16.11 -7.15 13.89
CA LEU A 48 -15.27 -7.81 12.88
C LEU A 48 -15.51 -7.24 11.48
N THR A 49 -16.77 -7.06 11.10
CA THR A 49 -17.15 -6.46 9.81
C THR A 49 -16.59 -5.03 9.68
N ASN A 50 -16.71 -4.22 10.74
CA ASN A 50 -16.16 -2.87 10.76
C ASN A 50 -14.63 -2.86 10.72
N ARG A 51 -13.96 -3.80 11.39
CA ARG A 51 -12.51 -3.98 11.32
C ARG A 51 -12.06 -4.28 9.90
N ILE A 52 -12.69 -5.24 9.24
CA ILE A 52 -12.39 -5.61 7.84
C ILE A 52 -12.54 -4.39 6.92
N ARG A 53 -13.65 -3.64 7.04
CA ARG A 53 -13.87 -2.41 6.25
C ARG A 53 -12.78 -1.37 6.47
N ARG A 54 -12.32 -1.17 7.71
CA ARG A 54 -11.21 -0.23 8.01
C ARG A 54 -9.91 -0.69 7.37
N ILE A 55 -9.59 -1.98 7.44
CA ILE A 55 -8.38 -2.54 6.82
C ILE A 55 -8.45 -2.35 5.30
N GLN A 56 -9.58 -2.67 4.66
CA GLN A 56 -9.79 -2.45 3.22
C GLN A 56 -9.57 -0.99 2.81
N ARG A 57 -10.08 -0.02 3.58
CA ARG A 57 -9.84 1.40 3.31
C ARG A 57 -8.36 1.77 3.42
N ARG A 58 -7.64 1.24 4.42
CA ARG A 58 -6.19 1.48 4.58
C ARG A 58 -5.40 0.91 3.42
N ILE A 59 -5.72 -0.31 2.98
CA ILE A 59 -5.13 -0.93 1.78
C ILE A 59 -5.36 -0.04 0.55
N ALA A 60 -6.60 0.39 0.31
CA ALA A 60 -6.93 1.24 -0.84
C ALA A 60 -6.15 2.57 -0.85
N VAL A 61 -5.98 3.20 0.32
CA VAL A 61 -5.16 4.42 0.44
C VAL A 61 -3.70 4.15 0.13
N LEU A 62 -3.12 3.08 0.69
CA LEU A 62 -1.72 2.71 0.45
C LEU A 62 -1.43 2.36 -1.01
N LEU A 63 -2.37 1.70 -1.69
CA LEU A 63 -2.26 1.41 -3.12
C LEU A 63 -2.20 2.70 -3.96
N ARG A 64 -3.08 3.67 -3.69
CA ARG A 64 -3.04 4.98 -4.36
C ARG A 64 -1.73 5.73 -4.08
N THR A 65 -1.25 5.68 -2.84
CA THR A 65 0.04 6.29 -2.48
C THR A 65 1.20 5.61 -3.21
N LYS A 66 1.15 4.27 -3.36
CA LYS A 66 2.13 3.50 -4.13
C LYS A 66 2.15 3.95 -5.60
N GLU A 67 0.98 4.05 -6.23
CA GLU A 67 0.82 4.51 -7.61
C GLU A 67 1.41 5.92 -7.80
N ALA A 68 1.05 6.88 -6.95
CA ALA A 68 1.56 8.24 -7.02
C ALA A 68 3.09 8.33 -6.83
N LEU A 69 3.67 7.48 -5.97
CA LEU A 69 5.13 7.40 -5.80
C LEU A 69 5.83 6.85 -7.04
N ILE A 70 5.24 5.83 -7.69
CA ILE A 70 5.78 5.27 -8.94
C ILE A 70 5.74 6.32 -10.05
N GLU A 71 4.62 7.02 -10.22
CA GLU A 71 4.47 8.09 -11.21
C GLU A 71 5.50 9.23 -11.00
N SER A 72 5.67 9.66 -9.74
CA SER A 72 6.67 10.67 -9.38
C SER A 72 8.10 10.21 -9.67
N GLY A 73 8.41 8.95 -9.35
CA GLY A 73 9.70 8.34 -9.68
C GLY A 73 9.96 8.29 -11.19
N ALA A 74 8.97 7.83 -11.96
CA ALA A 74 9.07 7.76 -13.43
C ALA A 74 9.28 9.14 -14.06
N ALA A 75 8.56 10.16 -13.59
CA ALA A 75 8.72 11.53 -14.07
C ALA A 75 10.15 12.07 -13.81
N ARG A 76 10.72 11.77 -12.64
CA ARG A 76 12.09 12.18 -12.29
C ARG A 76 13.13 11.47 -13.16
N VAL A 77 12.95 10.19 -13.42
CA VAL A 77 13.81 9.43 -14.33
C VAL A 77 13.74 10.03 -15.74
N ALA A 78 12.53 10.28 -16.26
CA ALA A 78 12.36 10.91 -17.57
C ALA A 78 13.03 12.29 -17.67
N GLN A 79 12.94 13.12 -16.63
CA GLN A 79 13.63 14.42 -16.58
C GLN A 79 15.16 14.28 -16.57
N ALA A 80 15.69 13.27 -15.87
CA ALA A 80 17.13 13.02 -15.83
C ALA A 80 17.67 12.57 -17.20
N PHE A 81 16.91 11.74 -17.93
CA PHE A 81 17.28 11.30 -19.28
C PHE A 81 17.07 12.37 -20.37
N ASN A 82 16.11 13.28 -20.21
CA ASN A 82 15.85 14.37 -21.15
C ASN A 82 16.74 15.62 -20.92
N ARG A 83 17.64 15.60 -19.93
CA ARG A 83 18.67 16.64 -19.80
C ARG A 83 19.85 16.27 -20.70
N ASP A 84 20.07 17.05 -21.76
CA ASP A 84 21.22 16.95 -22.65
C ASP A 84 22.55 16.87 -21.86
N PRO A 85 23.56 16.12 -22.34
CA PRO A 85 24.91 16.19 -21.77
C PRO A 85 25.46 17.61 -21.95
N PRO A 86 26.33 18.11 -21.03
CA PRO A 86 27.00 19.38 -21.22
C PRO A 86 27.75 19.32 -22.55
N GLY A 87 27.45 20.25 -23.46
CA GLY A 87 28.13 20.36 -24.74
C GLY A 87 29.65 20.37 -24.53
N PRO A 88 30.43 19.82 -25.48
CA PRO A 88 31.88 19.77 -25.33
C PRO A 88 32.43 21.18 -25.10
N PRO A 89 33.49 21.34 -24.29
CA PRO A 89 34.10 22.63 -24.07
C PRO A 89 34.50 23.20 -25.43
N GLY A 90 33.85 24.31 -25.80
CA GLY A 90 34.18 25.04 -27.02
C GLY A 90 35.63 25.51 -26.97
N ASN A 91 36.33 25.31 -28.09
CA ASN A 91 37.71 25.69 -28.36
C ASN A 91 38.09 27.10 -27.91
#